data_AF-A0A2E3FM76-F1
#
_entry.id   AF-A0A2E3FM76-F1
#
_cell.length_a   1.000
_cell.length_b   1.000
_cell.length_c   1.000
_cell.angle_alpha   90.00
_cell.angle_beta   90.00
_cell.angle_gamma   90.00
#
_symmetry.space_group_name_H-M   'P 1'
#
loop_
_entity.id
_entity.type
_entity.pdbx_description
1 polymer ?
#
loop_
_entity_poly.entity_id
_entity_poly.type
_entity_poly.pdbx_seq_one_letter_code
_entity_poly.pdbx_strand_id
1 'polypeptide(L)'
;MPFAKFSNLDFDQIRAQIKDYLRANSNFTDFDFEGSNFSVLIDTLAYNTYISAFNSNLVVNESFLDSATLRENVVSLARNIGYVPRSKTAARASILFQVQTNSSSPTLTLQPGLVCTGAEDDTTFVFSISESITAVINNGIAQFGTSESPVDVLEGTFLTNQFIVDGSLEQRFILDNGSIDSSSIVVYVKGSADPGLGKQYKLVDNIVNVTSASETYLIQEIQDERYELLFGDGIFGKKLENGAVITVQYIVTGGIEGNGPSIFSYAGSLQDSLGNIVVPTVVPTITTISSASNGGEIESLDSIKYFAPRLYSAQYRAVTARDYETIIASIYPNTESVSVVGGEELTPPEFGTVFITIKPKNGEFVSDFDKNNILQKLKSYSLTGINQKLVDLQVLYVEVDSFVYYNSSQVANVNDLQSKISSSLTSYAKSADLNKFGGRFKYSKVLNVIDNIDNSITSNITRVKIRRNLNALINQFAQYELCFGNKFNVKPEGLNIKSTGFRIQGESETVFITDTPNNDKLTGVISIVKKDEASNTNIVVVKSAGTVDYVHGEVNLTTINIVSTDKPNNIVEVQAFPDSNDVIGLQDLYLEFNIPNSTINMVKDTITSGEQISGVGYKVTSSYANGELTRT
;
A
#
# COMPACT_ATOMS: atom_id res chain seq x y z
N MET A 1 5.21 -23.28 6.15
CA MET A 1 4.54 -24.45 6.79
C MET A 1 5.07 -24.59 8.22
N PRO A 2 4.24 -24.80 9.25
CA PRO A 2 4.74 -24.96 10.62
C PRO A 2 5.65 -26.18 10.72
N PHE A 3 6.89 -25.96 11.20
CA PHE A 3 8.01 -26.90 11.14
C PHE A 3 7.83 -28.13 12.06
N ALA A 4 6.99 -28.03 13.10
CA ALA A 4 6.67 -29.14 13.98
C ALA A 4 5.16 -29.17 14.29
N LYS A 5 4.44 -30.09 13.64
CA LYS A 5 3.17 -30.57 14.19
C LYS A 5 3.51 -31.43 15.41
N PHE A 6 3.63 -30.83 16.59
CA PHE A 6 3.44 -31.57 17.82
C PHE A 6 1.98 -32.03 17.80
N SER A 7 1.73 -33.26 17.35
CA SER A 7 0.36 -33.72 17.04
C SER A 7 -0.53 -33.83 18.28
N ASN A 8 0.08 -33.88 19.47
CA ASN A 8 -0.61 -34.13 20.73
C ASN A 8 -0.20 -33.07 21.76
N LEU A 9 -0.76 -31.87 21.64
CA LEU A 9 -0.70 -30.85 22.69
C LEU A 9 -1.91 -30.92 23.63
N ASP A 10 -2.85 -31.83 23.39
CA ASP A 10 -4.02 -31.97 24.25
C ASP A 10 -3.61 -32.58 25.60
N PHE A 11 -4.10 -31.96 26.69
CA PHE A 11 -3.78 -32.37 28.06
C PHE A 11 -4.13 -33.84 28.29
N ASP A 12 -5.31 -34.28 27.83
CA ASP A 12 -5.77 -35.65 28.02
C ASP A 12 -4.89 -36.67 27.27
N GLN A 13 -4.36 -36.29 26.11
CA GLN A 13 -3.44 -37.12 25.35
C GLN A 13 -2.06 -37.20 25.99
N ILE A 14 -1.53 -36.09 26.51
CA ILE A 14 -0.26 -36.05 27.26
C ILE A 14 -0.38 -36.90 28.52
N ARG A 15 -1.49 -36.76 29.25
CA ARG A 15 -1.81 -37.58 30.43
C ARG A 15 -1.84 -39.07 30.10
N ALA A 16 -2.50 -39.45 29.00
CA ALA A 16 -2.54 -40.84 28.54
C ALA A 16 -1.14 -41.36 28.17
N GLN A 17 -0.32 -40.57 27.47
CA GLN A 17 1.05 -40.95 27.12
C GLN A 17 1.95 -41.14 28.33
N ILE A 18 1.88 -40.25 29.33
CA ILE A 18 2.64 -40.38 30.58
C ILE A 18 2.21 -41.66 31.31
N LYS A 19 0.91 -41.95 31.35
CA LYS A 19 0.37 -43.17 31.95
C LYS A 19 0.87 -44.43 31.23
N ASP A 20 0.86 -44.44 29.90
CA ASP A 20 1.36 -45.57 29.10
C ASP A 20 2.88 -45.75 29.23
N TYR A 21 3.65 -44.65 29.28
CA TYR A 21 5.09 -44.69 29.54
C TYR A 21 5.40 -45.28 30.92
N LEU A 22 4.68 -44.86 31.97
CA LEU A 22 4.85 -45.39 33.32
C LEU A 22 4.45 -46.86 33.40
N ARG A 23 3.41 -47.30 32.68
CA ARG A 23 3.02 -48.71 32.59
C ARG A 23 4.08 -49.58 31.91
N ALA A 24 4.75 -49.08 30.86
CA ALA A 24 5.73 -49.84 30.09
C ALA A 24 7.12 -49.93 30.76
N ASN A 25 7.53 -48.89 31.50
CA ASN A 25 8.89 -48.74 32.03
C ASN A 25 9.00 -48.88 33.55
N SER A 26 7.92 -49.19 34.27
CA SER A 26 7.99 -49.35 35.73
C SER A 26 7.92 -50.81 36.18
N ASN A 27 8.61 -51.09 37.28
CA ASN A 27 8.47 -52.33 38.05
C ASN A 27 7.19 -52.32 38.93
N PHE A 28 6.28 -51.37 38.71
CA PHE A 28 5.08 -51.13 39.50
C PHE A 28 3.87 -51.82 38.85
N THR A 29 3.78 -53.13 38.99
CA THR A 29 2.69 -53.95 38.40
C THR A 29 1.34 -53.76 39.10
N ASP A 30 1.34 -53.30 40.36
CA ASP A 30 0.16 -53.28 41.25
C ASP A 30 -0.48 -51.89 41.41
N PHE A 31 -0.01 -50.87 40.70
CA PHE A 31 -0.53 -49.51 40.85
C PHE A 31 -1.68 -49.23 39.89
N ASP A 32 -2.87 -48.95 40.44
CA ASP A 32 -3.99 -48.39 39.69
C ASP A 32 -3.83 -46.87 39.54
N PHE A 33 -3.51 -46.45 38.32
CA PHE A 33 -3.26 -45.06 37.94
C PHE A 33 -4.55 -44.22 37.79
N GLU A 34 -5.74 -44.78 38.04
CA GLU A 34 -7.02 -44.03 37.97
C GLU A 34 -7.56 -43.55 39.32
N GLY A 35 -7.36 -44.31 40.39
CA GLY A 35 -8.00 -44.07 41.69
C GLY A 35 -7.09 -43.60 42.83
N SER A 36 -5.79 -43.41 42.57
CA SER A 36 -4.79 -43.13 43.61
C SER A 36 -4.37 -41.66 43.66
N ASN A 37 -3.77 -41.20 44.77
CA ASN A 37 -3.02 -39.93 44.86
C ASN A 37 -1.99 -39.77 43.72
N PHE A 38 -1.59 -40.89 43.11
CA PHE A 38 -0.75 -40.93 41.94
C PHE A 38 -1.38 -40.31 40.69
N SER A 39 -2.71 -40.33 40.54
CA SER A 39 -3.40 -39.62 39.45
C SER A 39 -3.17 -38.11 39.56
N VAL A 40 -3.27 -37.53 40.76
CA VAL A 40 -3.03 -36.09 40.96
C VAL A 40 -1.58 -35.72 40.62
N LEU A 41 -0.62 -36.61 40.92
CA LEU A 41 0.78 -36.42 40.56
C LEU A 41 0.99 -36.52 39.03
N ILE A 42 0.35 -37.49 38.36
CA ILE A 42 0.34 -37.59 36.89
C ILE A 42 -0.30 -36.35 36.27
N ASP A 43 -1.40 -35.84 36.82
CA ASP A 43 -2.08 -34.64 36.33
C ASP A 43 -1.18 -33.40 36.47
N THR A 44 -0.43 -33.30 37.58
CA THR A 44 0.55 -32.22 37.79
C THR A 44 1.72 -32.32 36.80
N LEU A 45 2.23 -33.53 36.54
CA LEU A 45 3.28 -33.78 35.55
C LEU A 45 2.79 -33.52 34.12
N ALA A 46 1.57 -33.92 33.81
CA ALA A 46 0.92 -33.67 32.53
C ALA A 46 0.72 -32.17 32.32
N TYR A 47 0.30 -31.43 33.36
CA TYR A 47 0.14 -29.98 33.30
C TYR A 47 1.48 -29.25 33.10
N ASN A 48 2.52 -29.65 33.83
CA ASN A 48 3.87 -29.09 33.63
C ASN A 48 4.41 -29.38 32.22
N THR A 49 4.25 -30.63 31.75
CA THR A 49 4.63 -31.04 30.40
C THR A 49 3.84 -30.26 29.35
N TYR A 50 2.53 -30.05 29.55
CA TYR A 50 1.68 -29.28 28.66
C TYR A 50 2.17 -27.83 28.54
N ILE A 51 2.41 -27.14 29.66
CA ILE A 51 2.95 -25.77 29.64
C ILE A 51 4.31 -25.71 28.95
N SER A 52 5.22 -26.64 29.29
CA SER A 52 6.55 -26.68 28.69
C SER A 52 6.47 -26.95 27.19
N ALA A 53 5.64 -27.91 26.76
CA ALA A 53 5.48 -28.25 25.35
C ALA A 53 4.84 -27.10 24.56
N PHE A 54 3.84 -26.43 25.14
CA PHE A 54 3.23 -25.24 24.55
C PHE A 54 4.24 -24.10 24.40
N ASN A 55 4.99 -23.77 25.44
CA ASN A 55 6.03 -22.74 25.38
C ASN A 55 7.14 -23.10 24.39
N SER A 56 7.60 -24.34 24.36
CA SER A 56 8.57 -24.81 23.37
C SER A 56 8.03 -24.72 21.94
N ASN A 57 6.75 -25.04 21.72
CA ASN A 57 6.10 -24.90 20.42
C ASN A 57 6.09 -23.43 19.96
N LEU A 58 5.72 -22.51 20.86
CA LEU A 58 5.76 -21.08 20.59
C LEU A 58 7.17 -20.61 20.25
N VAL A 59 8.17 -20.96 21.07
CA VAL A 59 9.57 -20.58 20.83
C VAL A 59 10.08 -21.10 19.47
N VAL A 60 9.75 -22.35 19.12
CA VAL A 60 10.15 -22.93 17.83
C VAL A 60 9.48 -22.20 16.66
N ASN A 61 8.18 -21.89 16.76
CA ASN A 61 7.50 -21.13 15.71
C ASN A 61 8.04 -19.71 15.58
N GLU A 62 8.39 -19.05 16.68
CA GLU A 62 8.98 -17.71 16.70
C GLU A 62 10.45 -17.69 16.23
N SER A 63 11.13 -18.84 16.15
CA SER A 63 12.52 -18.92 15.69
C SER A 63 12.67 -18.90 14.16
N PHE A 64 11.59 -19.13 13.40
CA PHE A 64 11.61 -19.13 11.93
C PHE A 64 10.78 -17.99 11.38
N LEU A 65 11.30 -17.31 10.36
CA LEU A 65 10.69 -16.11 9.78
C LEU A 65 9.27 -16.35 9.26
N ASP A 66 9.00 -17.50 8.62
CA ASP A 66 7.68 -17.82 8.05
C ASP A 66 6.61 -18.02 9.15
N SER A 67 6.96 -18.71 10.24
CA SER A 67 6.02 -19.05 11.32
C SER A 67 5.93 -18.03 12.45
N ALA A 68 6.91 -17.13 12.58
CA ALA A 68 6.92 -16.14 13.65
C ALA A 68 5.70 -15.21 13.55
N THR A 69 5.04 -14.96 14.67
CA THR A 69 3.83 -14.14 14.75
C THR A 69 4.09 -12.81 15.45
N LEU A 70 5.08 -12.75 16.33
CA LEU A 70 5.46 -11.52 17.01
C LEU A 70 6.34 -10.64 16.11
N ARG A 71 6.00 -9.35 16.02
CA ARG A 71 6.74 -8.38 15.20
C ARG A 71 8.21 -8.31 15.57
N GLU A 72 8.52 -8.20 16.86
CA GLU A 72 9.89 -8.11 17.36
C GLU A 72 10.77 -9.28 16.88
N ASN A 73 10.22 -10.50 16.86
CA ASN A 73 10.95 -11.69 16.40
C ASN A 73 11.13 -11.68 14.89
N VAL A 74 10.08 -11.34 14.13
CA VAL A 74 10.15 -11.20 12.66
C VAL A 74 11.21 -10.16 12.27
N VAL A 75 11.20 -8.99 12.91
CA VAL A 75 12.18 -7.91 12.71
C VAL A 75 13.59 -8.37 13.08
N SER A 76 13.77 -9.04 14.23
CA SER A 76 15.07 -9.56 14.64
C SER A 76 15.62 -10.62 13.67
N LEU A 77 14.75 -11.48 13.13
CA LEU A 77 15.15 -12.48 12.13
C LEU A 77 15.44 -11.84 10.76
N ALA A 78 14.65 -10.84 10.35
CA ALA A 78 14.90 -10.06 9.14
C ALA A 78 16.22 -9.28 9.23
N ARG A 79 16.57 -8.79 10.42
CA ARG A 79 17.87 -8.15 10.69
C ARG A 79 19.05 -9.09 10.44
N ASN A 80 18.94 -10.36 10.81
CA ASN A 80 20.03 -11.34 10.59
C ASN A 80 20.37 -11.52 9.10
N ILE A 81 19.43 -11.22 8.20
CA ILE A 81 19.62 -11.27 6.75
C ILE A 81 19.81 -9.86 6.13
N GLY A 82 20.06 -8.84 6.96
CA GLY A 82 20.36 -7.48 6.52
C GLY A 82 19.14 -6.65 6.10
N TYR A 83 17.92 -7.11 6.38
CA TYR A 83 16.71 -6.37 6.07
C TYR A 83 16.28 -5.53 7.28
N VAL A 84 16.21 -4.20 7.09
CA VAL A 84 15.65 -3.26 8.07
C VAL A 84 14.23 -2.91 7.63
N PRO A 85 13.19 -3.32 8.37
CA PRO A 85 11.82 -2.97 8.05
C PRO A 85 11.59 -1.47 8.05
N ARG A 86 10.65 -1.03 7.23
CA ARG A 86 10.33 0.39 7.15
C ARG A 86 9.56 0.84 8.40
N SER A 87 9.97 2.00 8.92
CA SER A 87 9.26 2.72 9.99
C SER A 87 7.92 3.29 9.55
N LYS A 88 7.19 3.89 10.48
CA LYS A 88 6.11 4.81 10.14
C LYS A 88 6.70 5.99 9.33
N THR A 89 6.07 6.38 8.23
CA THR A 89 6.56 7.47 7.37
C THR A 89 5.70 8.71 7.52
N ALA A 90 6.32 9.87 7.62
CA ALA A 90 5.62 11.13 7.74
C ALA A 90 5.04 11.59 6.41
N ALA A 91 3.87 12.25 6.46
CA ALA A 91 3.33 12.92 5.30
C ALA A 91 4.23 14.11 4.92
N ARG A 92 4.57 14.19 3.63
CA ARG A 92 5.48 15.19 3.07
C ARG A 92 4.69 16.18 2.24
N ALA A 93 4.89 17.47 2.50
CA ALA A 93 4.40 18.54 1.64
C ALA A 93 5.59 19.35 1.12
N SER A 94 5.54 19.74 -0.16
CA SER A 94 6.56 20.60 -0.75
C SER A 94 6.03 22.02 -0.81
N ILE A 95 6.70 22.93 -0.11
CA ILE A 95 6.28 24.33 0.04
C ILE A 95 7.37 25.29 -0.41
N LEU A 96 6.96 26.49 -0.81
CA LEU A 96 7.85 27.64 -0.96
C LEU A 96 7.24 28.84 -0.25
N PHE A 97 8.09 29.69 0.31
CA PHE A 97 7.65 30.91 0.96
C PHE A 97 8.75 31.97 0.96
N GLN A 98 8.33 33.22 1.07
CA GLN A 98 9.24 34.37 1.15
C GLN A 98 9.07 35.04 2.50
N VAL A 99 10.20 35.30 3.16
CA VAL A 99 10.22 35.99 4.44
C VAL A 99 10.76 37.39 4.26
N GLN A 100 9.95 38.38 4.62
CA GLN A 100 10.40 39.76 4.73
C GLN A 100 11.03 39.99 6.10
N THR A 101 12.26 40.47 6.12
CA THR A 101 13.02 40.73 7.35
C THR A 101 13.67 42.10 7.30
N ASN A 102 13.81 42.72 8.48
CA ASN A 102 14.58 43.95 8.68
C ASN A 102 16.02 43.66 9.13
N SER A 103 16.42 42.39 9.21
CA SER A 103 17.78 42.00 9.60
C SER A 103 18.80 42.53 8.61
N SER A 104 19.90 43.09 9.13
CA SER A 104 21.05 43.54 8.33
C SER A 104 22.01 42.40 7.97
N SER A 105 21.72 41.16 8.39
CA SER A 105 22.52 39.98 8.05
C SER A 105 22.38 39.63 6.56
N PRO A 106 23.43 39.10 5.91
CA PRO A 106 23.35 38.63 4.53
C PRO A 106 22.55 37.32 4.37
N THR A 107 22.34 36.56 5.46
CA THR A 107 21.70 35.24 5.40
C THR A 107 20.68 35.05 6.51
N LEU A 108 19.64 34.30 6.22
CA LEU A 108 18.60 33.90 7.16
C LEU A 108 18.50 32.38 7.20
N THR A 109 18.55 31.80 8.39
CA THR A 109 18.49 30.35 8.60
C THR A 109 17.18 29.97 9.27
N LEU A 110 16.39 29.14 8.60
CA LEU A 110 15.23 28.45 9.16
C LEU A 110 15.74 27.35 10.09
N GLN A 111 15.34 27.42 11.36
CA GLN A 111 15.76 26.46 12.38
C GLN A 111 15.01 25.13 12.21
N PRO A 112 15.65 23.99 12.57
CA PRO A 112 14.94 22.73 12.64
C PRO A 112 13.84 22.79 13.69
N GLY A 113 12.71 22.13 13.43
CA GLY A 113 11.51 22.24 14.23
C GLY A 113 10.26 22.57 13.41
N LEU A 114 9.22 23.06 14.10
CA LEU A 114 7.96 23.51 13.51
C LEU A 114 8.22 24.58 12.44
N VAL A 115 7.64 24.41 11.25
CA VAL A 115 7.69 25.38 10.15
C VAL A 115 6.31 25.91 9.80
N CYS A 116 5.32 25.02 9.73
CA CYS A 116 3.95 25.39 9.39
C CYS A 116 2.92 24.47 10.03
N THR A 117 1.67 24.90 9.99
CA THR A 117 0.50 24.10 10.39
C THR A 117 -0.41 23.94 9.17
N GLY A 118 -0.83 22.71 8.90
CA GLY A 118 -1.78 22.38 7.84
C GLY A 118 -3.16 22.12 8.44
N ALA A 119 -4.22 22.55 7.75
CA ALA A 119 -5.59 22.28 8.16
C ALA A 119 -6.30 21.36 7.15
N GLU A 120 -7.03 20.37 7.65
CA GLU A 120 -7.89 19.48 6.89
C GLU A 120 -9.05 18.97 7.76
N ASP A 121 -10.28 18.99 7.24
CA ASP A 121 -11.49 18.46 7.88
C ASP A 121 -11.62 18.78 9.39
N ASP A 122 -11.48 20.06 9.75
CA ASP A 122 -11.50 20.61 11.12
C ASP A 122 -10.39 20.11 12.08
N THR A 123 -9.38 19.41 11.55
CA THR A 123 -8.16 19.02 12.28
C THR A 123 -6.95 19.82 11.82
N THR A 124 -6.02 20.09 12.74
CA THR A 124 -4.78 20.82 12.44
C THR A 124 -3.57 19.94 12.69
N PHE A 125 -2.73 19.80 11.66
CA PHE A 125 -1.50 19.03 11.70
C PHE A 125 -0.29 19.96 11.76
N VAL A 126 0.76 19.51 12.43
CA VAL A 126 2.01 20.23 12.57
C VAL A 126 3.02 19.69 11.57
N PHE A 127 3.68 20.59 10.85
CA PHE A 127 4.71 20.26 9.88
C PHE A 127 6.06 20.85 10.31
N SER A 128 7.06 19.99 10.36
CA SER A 128 8.39 20.27 10.88
C SER A 128 9.49 19.90 9.86
N ILE A 129 10.69 20.42 10.08
CA ILE A 129 11.90 20.01 9.35
C ILE A 129 12.95 19.49 10.34
N SER A 130 13.71 18.47 9.93
CA SER A 130 14.78 17.90 10.75
C SER A 130 16.11 18.63 10.62
N GLU A 131 16.36 19.35 9.52
CA GLU A 131 17.60 20.08 9.28
C GLU A 131 17.34 21.59 9.12
N SER A 132 18.35 22.41 9.45
CA SER A 132 18.30 23.84 9.21
C SER A 132 18.49 24.17 7.73
N ILE A 133 17.68 25.07 7.18
CA ILE A 133 17.81 25.54 5.79
C ILE A 133 18.24 27.00 5.81
N THR A 134 19.29 27.34 5.07
CA THR A 134 19.79 28.74 4.99
C THR A 134 19.48 29.35 3.63
N ALA A 135 18.92 30.55 3.65
CA ALA A 135 18.61 31.36 2.47
C ALA A 135 19.39 32.69 2.51
N VAL A 136 19.71 33.23 1.34
CA VAL A 136 20.34 34.55 1.20
C VAL A 136 19.27 35.63 1.19
N ILE A 137 19.52 36.74 1.88
CA ILE A 137 18.62 37.89 1.90
C ILE A 137 18.96 38.80 0.70
N ASN A 138 18.01 39.00 -0.20
CA ASN A 138 18.10 39.95 -1.30
C ASN A 138 17.06 41.05 -1.13
N ASN A 139 17.50 42.31 -1.03
CA ASN A 139 16.62 43.48 -0.83
C ASN A 139 15.63 43.33 0.36
N GLY A 140 16.06 42.72 1.47
CA GLY A 140 15.21 42.51 2.66
C GLY A 140 14.23 41.33 2.57
N ILE A 141 14.33 40.51 1.51
CA ILE A 141 13.51 39.31 1.31
C ILE A 141 14.43 38.10 1.27
N ALA A 142 14.17 37.11 2.14
CA ALA A 142 14.77 35.79 2.08
C ALA A 142 13.78 34.82 1.42
N GLN A 143 14.22 34.12 0.37
CA GLN A 143 13.40 33.13 -0.32
C GLN A 143 13.79 31.73 0.14
N PHE A 144 12.82 30.98 0.67
CA PHE A 144 12.97 29.58 1.03
C PHE A 144 12.25 28.72 0.00
N GLY A 145 13.01 27.91 -0.71
CA GLY A 145 12.52 27.06 -1.80
C GLY A 145 12.29 27.80 -3.12
N THR A 146 12.31 27.04 -4.20
CA THR A 146 11.93 27.47 -5.55
C THR A 146 10.97 26.47 -6.17
N SER A 147 10.35 26.79 -7.31
CA SER A 147 9.49 25.85 -8.02
C SER A 147 10.20 24.56 -8.47
N GLU A 148 11.53 24.60 -8.62
CA GLU A 148 12.35 23.45 -9.02
C GLU A 148 13.00 22.72 -7.83
N SER A 149 13.17 23.42 -6.70
CA SER A 149 13.72 22.89 -5.45
C SER A 149 12.91 23.42 -4.26
N PRO A 150 11.71 22.86 -4.02
CA PRO A 150 10.90 23.23 -2.87
C PRO A 150 11.57 22.87 -1.54
N VAL A 151 11.05 23.46 -0.46
CA VAL A 151 11.32 22.99 0.90
C VAL A 151 10.34 21.86 1.22
N ASP A 152 10.88 20.68 1.51
CA ASP A 152 10.08 19.55 1.96
C ASP A 152 9.86 19.64 3.48
N VAL A 153 8.60 19.72 3.89
CA VAL A 153 8.19 19.69 5.29
C VAL A 153 7.52 18.35 5.61
N LEU A 154 7.75 17.86 6.82
CA LEU A 154 7.32 16.55 7.30
C LEU A 154 6.26 16.73 8.38
N GLU A 155 5.16 15.99 8.29
CA GLU A 155 4.17 15.94 9.36
C GLU A 155 4.77 15.35 10.64
N GLY A 156 4.49 15.99 11.76
CA GLY A 156 4.84 15.50 13.08
C GLY A 156 5.66 16.46 13.91
N THR A 157 6.01 15.99 15.10
CA THR A 157 6.68 16.79 16.13
C THR A 157 8.18 16.54 16.08
N PHE A 158 8.96 17.61 16.00
CA PHE A 158 10.42 17.54 16.05
C PHE A 158 10.90 17.28 17.48
N LEU A 159 11.81 16.31 17.62
CA LEU A 159 12.47 15.96 18.87
C LEU A 159 13.98 15.91 18.67
N THR A 160 14.71 16.16 19.75
CA THR A 160 16.17 16.04 19.79
C THR A 160 16.55 15.17 20.98
N ASN A 161 17.39 14.16 20.73
CA ASN A 161 17.97 13.32 21.78
C ASN A 161 19.49 13.46 21.79
N GLN A 162 20.10 13.43 22.98
CA GLN A 162 21.54 13.58 23.14
C GLN A 162 22.14 12.42 23.92
N PHE A 163 23.22 11.86 23.41
CA PHE A 163 23.99 10.81 24.06
C PHE A 163 25.43 11.26 24.25
N ILE A 164 26.01 10.92 25.41
CA ILE A 164 27.44 11.09 25.66
C ILE A 164 28.08 9.72 25.51
N VAL A 165 29.10 9.63 24.66
CA VAL A 165 29.80 8.39 24.36
C VAL A 165 30.76 8.06 25.50
N ASP A 166 30.59 6.88 26.10
CA ASP A 166 31.55 6.29 27.02
C ASP A 166 32.22 5.05 26.38
N GLY A 167 33.49 5.20 26.01
CA GLY A 167 34.27 4.13 25.39
C GLY A 167 34.69 3.00 26.33
N SER A 168 34.38 3.08 27.62
CA SER A 168 34.64 2.01 28.61
C SER A 168 33.53 0.97 28.71
N LEU A 169 32.33 1.29 28.20
CA LEU A 169 31.15 0.44 28.25
C LEU A 169 30.71 0.07 26.83
N GLU A 170 30.09 -1.10 26.69
CA GLU A 170 29.29 -1.41 25.50
C GLU A 170 27.96 -0.66 25.59
N GLN A 171 27.96 0.57 25.09
CA GLN A 171 26.81 1.47 25.14
C GLN A 171 25.92 1.28 23.91
N ARG A 172 24.60 1.26 24.15
CA ARG A 172 23.56 1.22 23.11
C ARG A 172 22.91 2.59 22.98
N PHE A 173 22.72 3.06 21.76
CA PHE A 173 22.14 4.37 21.46
C PHE A 173 20.70 4.20 20.96
N ILE A 174 19.75 4.18 21.90
CA ILE A 174 18.34 3.87 21.61
C ILE A 174 17.51 5.15 21.63
N LEU A 175 16.66 5.32 20.62
CA LEU A 175 15.63 6.36 20.59
C LEU A 175 14.36 5.84 21.27
N ASP A 176 13.89 6.56 22.28
CA ASP A 176 12.81 6.06 23.16
C ASP A 176 11.40 6.12 22.55
N ASN A 177 11.21 6.89 21.48
CA ASN A 177 9.91 7.02 20.81
C ASN A 177 9.72 5.92 19.75
N GLY A 178 8.52 5.35 19.66
CA GLY A 178 8.20 4.28 18.68
C GLY A 178 7.77 4.81 17.29
N SER A 179 6.99 5.89 17.23
CA SER A 179 6.44 6.41 15.96
C SER A 179 7.40 7.35 15.20
N ILE A 180 8.68 6.96 15.12
CA ILE A 180 9.73 7.75 14.46
C ILE A 180 9.72 7.50 12.96
N ASP A 181 9.84 8.55 12.15
CA ASP A 181 10.20 8.42 10.74
C ASP A 181 11.72 8.26 10.59
N SER A 182 12.19 7.06 10.22
CA SER A 182 13.61 6.76 10.06
C SER A 182 14.29 7.59 8.98
N SER A 183 13.55 8.04 7.97
CA SER A 183 14.05 8.90 6.89
C SER A 183 14.21 10.36 7.32
N SER A 184 13.64 10.74 8.47
CA SER A 184 13.78 12.07 9.08
C SER A 184 14.98 12.18 10.04
N ILE A 185 15.64 11.05 10.35
CA ILE A 185 16.72 10.99 11.34
C ILE A 185 17.97 11.68 10.79
N VAL A 186 18.43 12.70 11.51
CA VAL A 186 19.68 13.39 11.25
C VAL A 186 20.57 13.27 12.49
N VAL A 187 21.78 12.76 12.29
CA VAL A 187 22.73 12.51 13.37
C VAL A 187 23.92 13.46 13.24
N TYR A 188 24.18 14.21 14.30
CA TYR A 188 25.38 15.02 14.44
C TYR A 188 26.26 14.45 15.56
N VAL A 189 27.55 14.30 15.29
CA VAL A 189 28.54 13.88 16.29
C VAL A 189 29.52 15.00 16.51
N LYS A 190 29.63 15.42 17.77
CA LYS A 190 30.53 16.47 18.23
C LYS A 190 31.71 15.87 18.98
N GLY A 191 32.91 16.00 18.43
CA GLY A 191 34.14 15.77 19.17
C GLY A 191 34.47 16.91 20.13
N SER A 192 35.45 16.70 21.01
CA SER A 192 35.85 17.72 22.01
C SER A 192 36.36 19.04 21.40
N ALA A 193 36.84 19.00 20.15
CA ALA A 193 37.39 20.16 19.43
C ALA A 193 36.40 20.79 18.43
N ASP A 194 35.24 20.18 18.18
CA ASP A 194 34.30 20.64 17.15
C ASP A 194 33.37 21.74 17.67
N PRO A 195 33.17 22.85 16.93
CA PRO A 195 32.19 23.88 17.29
C PRO A 195 30.75 23.44 16.98
N GLY A 196 29.78 24.03 17.69
CA GLY A 196 28.36 23.85 17.41
C GLY A 196 27.85 22.42 17.67
N LEU A 197 27.05 21.90 16.73
CA LEU A 197 26.45 20.56 16.73
C LEU A 197 27.45 19.46 16.28
N GLY A 198 28.61 19.83 15.75
CA GLY A 198 29.59 18.87 15.22
C GLY A 198 29.32 18.50 13.76
N LYS A 199 29.79 17.32 13.35
CA LYS A 199 29.71 16.84 11.97
C LYS A 199 28.49 15.94 11.75
N GLN A 200 27.86 16.08 10.59
CA GLN A 200 26.73 15.25 10.20
C GLN A 200 27.18 13.88 9.69
N TYR A 201 26.67 12.82 10.29
CA TYR A 201 26.91 11.45 9.84
C TYR A 201 25.83 11.03 8.85
N LYS A 202 26.19 10.18 7.88
CA LYS A 202 25.26 9.70 6.85
C LYS A 202 24.76 8.29 7.14
N LEU A 203 23.46 8.07 6.94
CA LEU A 203 22.87 6.74 6.96
C LEU A 203 23.41 5.93 5.78
N VAL A 204 23.79 4.68 6.02
CA VAL A 204 24.21 3.75 4.98
C VAL A 204 23.43 2.45 5.08
N ASP A 205 22.97 1.93 3.94
CA ASP A 205 22.30 0.61 3.88
C ASP A 205 23.28 -0.52 3.53
N ASN A 206 24.44 -0.17 2.97
CA ASN A 206 25.46 -1.11 2.56
C ASN A 206 26.85 -0.61 2.97
N ILE A 207 27.69 -1.54 3.42
CA ILE A 207 29.08 -1.29 3.82
C ILE A 207 30.04 -1.25 2.62
N VAL A 208 29.58 -1.55 1.40
CA VAL A 208 30.38 -1.44 0.18
C VAL A 208 30.79 0.02 -0.02
N ASN A 209 32.10 0.26 -0.11
CA ASN A 209 32.76 1.59 -0.15
C ASN A 209 32.80 2.37 1.17
N VAL A 210 32.42 1.77 2.30
CA VAL A 210 32.61 2.38 3.63
C VAL A 210 34.02 2.07 4.13
N THR A 211 34.77 3.13 4.50
CA THR A 211 36.13 3.04 5.04
C THR A 211 36.18 3.47 6.50
N SER A 212 37.30 3.24 7.18
CA SER A 212 37.53 3.65 8.58
C SER A 212 37.42 5.15 8.84
N ALA A 213 37.52 5.98 7.80
CA ALA A 213 37.36 7.44 7.90
C ALA A 213 35.92 7.90 7.58
N SER A 214 35.04 7.00 7.16
CA SER A 214 33.69 7.36 6.72
C SER A 214 32.78 7.68 7.90
N GLU A 215 32.20 8.88 7.91
CA GLU A 215 31.29 9.37 8.95
C GLU A 215 29.88 8.83 8.68
N THR A 216 29.68 7.54 8.98
CA THR A 216 28.45 6.79 8.66
C THR A 216 27.84 6.14 9.88
N TYR A 217 26.53 5.92 9.84
CA TYR A 217 25.79 5.19 10.87
C TYR A 217 24.76 4.25 10.24
N LEU A 218 24.34 3.24 11.01
CA LEU A 218 23.33 2.26 10.68
C LEU A 218 22.15 2.41 11.65
N ILE A 219 20.95 2.09 11.18
CA ILE A 219 19.73 2.10 12.00
C ILE A 219 19.21 0.66 12.11
N GLN A 220 18.73 0.29 13.29
CA GLN A 220 18.06 -0.98 13.53
C GLN A 220 16.77 -0.78 14.31
N GLU A 221 15.70 -1.47 13.92
CA GLU A 221 14.47 -1.54 14.71
C GLU A 221 14.64 -2.56 15.85
N ILE A 222 14.31 -2.15 17.08
CA ILE A 222 14.34 -2.97 18.31
C ILE A 222 12.92 -3.20 18.84
N GLN A 223 12.80 -3.68 20.08
CA GLN A 223 11.51 -3.89 20.74
C GLN A 223 10.71 -2.58 20.88
N ASP A 224 9.38 -2.68 20.80
CA ASP A 224 8.43 -1.58 20.90
C ASP A 224 8.55 -0.53 19.78
N GLU A 225 8.93 -0.95 18.56
CA GLU A 225 9.06 -0.08 17.38
C GLU A 225 10.09 1.05 17.55
N ARG A 226 10.99 0.91 18.54
CA ARG A 226 12.08 1.86 18.78
C ARG A 226 13.25 1.60 17.84
N TYR A 227 14.12 2.60 17.69
CA TYR A 227 15.28 2.54 16.81
C TYR A 227 16.59 2.66 17.58
N GLU A 228 17.54 1.80 17.24
CA GLU A 228 18.91 1.82 17.74
C GLU A 228 19.86 2.30 16.65
N LEU A 229 20.76 3.22 17.02
CA LEU A 229 21.80 3.73 16.15
C LEU A 229 23.11 3.00 16.39
N LEU A 230 23.71 2.49 15.32
CA LEU A 230 25.00 1.81 15.34
C LEU A 230 26.01 2.64 14.57
N PHE A 231 27.18 2.84 15.19
CA PHE A 231 28.29 3.60 14.62
C PHE A 231 29.45 2.66 14.25
N GLY A 232 30.38 3.18 13.46
CA GLY A 232 31.52 2.40 13.00
C GLY A 232 32.45 1.95 14.13
N ASP A 233 33.16 0.86 13.88
CA ASP A 233 34.13 0.25 14.80
C ASP A 233 35.59 0.70 14.55
N GLY A 234 35.81 1.51 13.51
CA GLY A 234 37.14 1.96 13.07
C GLY A 234 37.72 1.11 11.94
N ILE A 235 37.04 0.04 11.50
CA ILE A 235 37.33 -0.70 10.27
C ILE A 235 36.27 -0.32 9.25
N PHE A 236 35.00 -0.52 9.60
CA PHE A 236 33.85 -0.13 8.81
C PHE A 236 33.21 1.09 9.46
N GLY A 237 33.50 2.27 8.90
CA GLY A 237 33.07 3.54 9.44
C GLY A 237 33.96 4.04 10.58
N LYS A 238 33.84 5.33 10.86
CA LYS A 238 34.63 6.01 11.90
C LYS A 238 34.17 5.61 13.30
N LYS A 239 35.12 5.17 14.13
CA LYS A 239 34.90 4.94 15.56
C LYS A 239 34.65 6.25 16.29
N LEU A 240 33.65 6.25 17.17
CA LEU A 240 33.34 7.40 18.03
C LEU A 240 34.44 7.63 19.08
N GLU A 241 34.75 8.90 19.32
CA GLU A 241 35.71 9.31 20.35
C GLU A 241 35.06 9.28 21.73
N ASN A 242 35.84 8.92 22.75
CA ASN A 242 35.35 8.93 24.13
C ASN A 242 35.01 10.37 24.57
N GLY A 243 33.84 10.56 25.18
CA GLY A 243 33.31 11.87 25.55
C GLY A 243 32.72 12.68 24.39
N ALA A 244 32.62 12.12 23.18
CA ALA A 244 31.89 12.75 22.10
C ALA A 244 30.38 12.84 22.44
N VAL A 245 29.73 13.91 21.95
CA VAL A 245 28.29 14.11 22.14
C VAL A 245 27.59 13.83 20.82
N ILE A 246 26.69 12.85 20.83
CA ILE A 246 25.82 12.52 19.70
C ILE A 246 24.53 13.30 19.89
N THR A 247 24.17 14.13 18.92
CA THR A 247 22.86 14.81 18.87
C THR A 247 22.07 14.23 17.72
N VAL A 248 20.93 13.61 18.04
CA VAL A 248 20.02 13.00 17.06
C VAL A 248 18.78 13.86 16.98
N GLN A 249 18.44 14.28 15.76
CA GLN A 249 17.25 15.05 15.44
C GLN A 249 16.32 14.18 14.59
N TYR A 250 15.04 14.10 14.96
CA TYR A 250 14.08 13.25 14.26
C TYR A 250 12.65 13.74 14.50
N ILE A 251 11.73 13.23 13.69
CA ILE A 251 10.31 13.58 13.74
C ILE A 251 9.49 12.37 14.16
N VAL A 252 8.55 12.60 15.07
CA VAL A 252 7.52 11.63 15.47
C VAL A 252 6.22 12.00 14.75
N THR A 253 5.67 11.06 13.97
CA THR A 253 4.59 11.30 13.01
C THR A 253 3.32 10.51 13.30
N GLY A 254 2.17 11.08 12.91
CA GLY A 254 0.87 10.40 12.88
C GLY A 254 0.72 9.41 11.72
N GLY A 255 1.61 9.40 10.73
CA GLY A 255 1.63 8.49 9.59
C GLY A 255 0.53 8.79 8.59
N ILE A 256 -0.41 7.88 8.41
CA ILE A 256 -1.45 8.02 7.37
C ILE A 256 -2.40 9.22 7.63
N GLU A 257 -2.62 9.57 8.88
CA GLU A 257 -3.51 10.66 9.30
C GLU A 257 -3.01 12.04 8.85
N GLY A 258 -1.70 12.20 8.60
CA GLY A 258 -1.11 13.45 8.15
C GLY A 258 -1.29 13.77 6.66
N ASN A 259 -1.91 12.87 5.89
CA ASN A 259 -2.10 13.05 4.45
C ASN A 259 -3.32 13.92 4.14
N GLY A 260 -3.16 14.85 3.21
CA GLY A 260 -4.25 15.66 2.66
C GLY A 260 -4.14 17.18 2.86
N PRO A 261 -3.52 17.74 3.92
CA PRO A 261 -3.43 19.19 4.07
C PRO A 261 -2.75 19.87 2.87
N SER A 262 -3.42 20.90 2.33
CA SER A 262 -2.95 21.67 1.16
C SER A 262 -2.82 23.16 1.45
N ILE A 263 -3.46 23.64 2.52
CA ILE A 263 -3.39 25.02 2.99
C ILE A 263 -2.53 25.06 4.24
N PHE A 264 -1.43 25.81 4.18
CA PHE A 264 -0.47 25.92 5.27
C PHE A 264 -0.39 27.34 5.83
N SER A 265 -0.33 27.44 7.17
CA SER A 265 -0.04 28.67 7.88
C SER A 265 1.38 28.61 8.47
N TYR A 266 2.15 29.67 8.29
CA TYR A 266 3.52 29.76 8.79
C TYR A 266 3.58 29.82 10.32
N ALA A 267 4.46 29.01 10.92
CA ALA A 267 4.71 28.95 12.36
C ALA A 267 6.21 28.72 12.68
N GLY A 268 7.09 29.01 11.73
CA GLY A 268 8.52 28.71 11.83
C GLY A 268 9.34 29.69 12.67
N SER A 269 10.54 29.24 13.08
CA SER A 269 11.55 30.06 13.75
C SER A 269 12.74 30.32 12.83
N LEU A 270 13.19 31.57 12.77
CA LEU A 270 14.29 32.02 11.91
C LEU A 270 15.41 32.63 12.75
N GLN A 271 16.64 32.44 12.30
CA GLN A 271 17.84 32.96 12.93
C GLN A 271 18.72 33.68 11.92
N ASP A 272 19.35 34.80 12.33
CA ASP A 272 20.38 35.47 11.52
C ASP A 272 21.76 34.76 11.69
N SER A 273 22.70 35.03 10.78
CA SER A 273 24.12 34.66 10.88
C SER A 273 24.81 34.82 12.25
N LEU A 274 24.34 35.74 13.10
CA LEU A 274 24.87 36.03 14.45
C LEU A 274 24.19 35.23 15.55
N GLY A 275 23.20 34.41 15.22
CA GLY A 275 22.49 33.58 16.18
C GLY A 275 21.24 34.23 16.82
N ASN A 276 20.84 35.41 16.37
CA ASN A 276 19.65 36.09 16.90
C ASN A 276 18.37 35.56 16.26
N ILE A 277 17.32 35.35 17.06
CA ILE A 277 15.99 35.00 16.53
C ILE A 277 15.41 36.21 15.81
N VAL A 278 15.01 36.01 14.55
CA VAL A 278 14.46 37.05 13.69
C VAL A 278 12.97 36.80 13.52
N VAL A 279 12.13 37.76 13.94
CA VAL A 279 10.69 37.72 13.68
C VAL A 279 10.41 38.36 12.31
N PRO A 280 9.68 37.69 11.40
CA PRO A 280 9.26 38.28 10.13
C PRO A 280 8.48 39.59 10.33
N THR A 281 8.70 40.57 9.47
CA THR A 281 7.95 41.84 9.50
C THR A 281 6.47 41.64 9.13
N VAL A 282 6.20 40.65 8.27
CA VAL A 282 4.85 40.22 7.83
C VAL A 282 4.82 38.70 7.93
N VAL A 283 3.68 38.13 8.32
CA VAL A 283 3.48 36.67 8.34
C VAL A 283 3.65 36.14 6.90
N PRO A 284 4.63 35.25 6.65
CA PRO A 284 4.86 34.69 5.32
C PRO A 284 3.64 33.93 4.81
N THR A 285 3.26 34.19 3.56
CA THR A 285 2.28 33.35 2.85
C THR A 285 3.00 32.15 2.26
N ILE A 286 2.50 30.95 2.56
CA ILE A 286 3.06 29.70 2.04
C ILE A 286 2.36 29.34 0.73
N THR A 287 3.15 29.09 -0.31
CA THR A 287 2.67 28.55 -1.58
C THR A 287 2.96 27.05 -1.61
N THR A 288 1.89 26.26 -1.68
CA THR A 288 1.97 24.79 -1.76
C THR A 288 2.24 24.36 -3.19
N ILE A 289 3.30 23.58 -3.41
CA ILE A 289 3.58 22.94 -4.71
C ILE A 289 2.93 21.57 -4.75
N SER A 290 3.04 20.80 -3.67
CA SER A 290 2.37 19.52 -3.48
C SER A 290 1.72 19.48 -2.09
N SER A 291 0.48 18.99 -2.04
CA SER A 291 -0.21 18.74 -0.77
C SER A 291 0.49 17.64 0.02
N ALA A 292 0.27 17.62 1.34
CA ALA A 292 0.85 16.60 2.19
C ALA A 292 0.40 15.20 1.75
N SER A 293 1.37 14.34 1.45
CA SER A 293 1.13 12.98 0.95
C SER A 293 2.28 12.05 1.35
N ASN A 294 2.15 10.74 1.13
CA ASN A 294 3.16 9.71 1.47
C ASN A 294 3.31 9.37 2.97
N GLY A 295 2.41 9.87 3.81
CA GLY A 295 2.23 9.38 5.17
C GLY A 295 1.77 7.92 5.14
N GLY A 296 2.41 7.07 5.93
CA GLY A 296 2.20 5.62 5.86
C GLY A 296 2.45 4.93 7.17
N GLU A 297 1.72 3.84 7.39
CA GLU A 297 1.92 2.97 8.55
C GLU A 297 3.23 2.19 8.45
N ILE A 298 3.68 1.74 9.62
CA ILE A 298 4.81 0.81 9.75
C ILE A 298 4.57 -0.44 8.90
N GLU A 299 5.64 -1.01 8.37
CA GLU A 299 5.53 -2.14 7.44
C GLU A 299 4.84 -3.37 8.06
N SER A 300 3.91 -4.01 7.35
CA SER A 300 3.19 -5.18 7.89
C SER A 300 4.07 -6.42 7.98
N LEU A 301 3.74 -7.35 8.87
CA LEU A 301 4.48 -8.62 9.05
C LEU A 301 4.56 -9.45 7.77
N ASP A 302 3.46 -9.52 7.02
CA ASP A 302 3.40 -10.27 5.77
C ASP A 302 4.34 -9.68 4.71
N SER A 303 4.43 -8.34 4.66
CA SER A 303 5.38 -7.63 3.77
C SER A 303 6.82 -7.98 4.14
N ILE A 304 7.17 -7.91 5.43
CA ILE A 304 8.54 -8.22 5.89
C ILE A 304 8.91 -9.67 5.57
N LYS A 305 8.01 -10.62 5.85
CA LYS A 305 8.25 -12.05 5.55
C LYS A 305 8.43 -12.33 4.06
N TYR A 306 7.78 -11.55 3.20
CA TYR A 306 7.86 -11.69 1.75
C TYR A 306 9.13 -11.04 1.18
N PHE A 307 9.43 -9.80 1.58
CA PHE A 307 10.53 -9.02 1.00
C PHE A 307 11.89 -9.32 1.62
N ALA A 308 11.97 -9.64 2.92
CA ALA A 308 13.27 -9.81 3.58
C ALA A 308 14.12 -10.95 2.96
N PRO A 309 13.59 -12.17 2.72
CA PRO A 309 14.35 -13.23 2.06
C PRO A 309 14.69 -12.92 0.60
N ARG A 310 13.85 -12.15 -0.08
CA ARG A 310 14.03 -11.78 -1.49
C ARG A 310 15.12 -10.74 -1.66
N LEU A 311 15.15 -9.73 -0.79
CA LEU A 311 16.22 -8.72 -0.81
C LEU A 311 17.57 -9.38 -0.56
N TYR A 312 17.62 -10.31 0.40
CA TYR A 312 18.82 -11.12 0.66
C TYR A 312 19.24 -11.95 -0.56
N SER A 313 18.28 -12.58 -1.24
CA SER A 313 18.55 -13.33 -2.48
C SER A 313 19.04 -12.44 -3.63
N ALA A 314 18.54 -11.21 -3.73
CA ALA A 314 18.91 -10.24 -4.76
C ALA A 314 20.32 -9.67 -4.55
N GLN A 315 20.89 -9.79 -3.34
CA GLN A 315 22.21 -9.24 -2.98
C GLN A 315 22.37 -7.75 -3.33
N TYR A 316 21.31 -6.96 -3.14
CA TYR A 316 21.25 -5.54 -3.53
C TYR A 316 21.59 -5.28 -5.01
N ARG A 317 21.15 -6.15 -5.92
CA ARG A 317 21.29 -5.97 -7.38
C ARG A 317 20.01 -6.36 -8.09
N ALA A 318 19.62 -5.56 -9.09
CA ALA A 318 18.41 -5.81 -9.87
C ALA A 318 18.76 -6.60 -11.13
N VAL A 319 18.59 -7.93 -11.08
CA VAL A 319 18.88 -8.83 -12.22
C VAL A 319 17.59 -9.43 -12.78
N THR A 320 16.75 -10.01 -11.91
CA THR A 320 15.47 -10.59 -12.27
C THR A 320 14.32 -9.61 -12.03
N ALA A 321 13.17 -9.82 -12.68
CA ALA A 321 11.96 -9.01 -12.46
C ALA A 321 11.60 -8.88 -10.96
N ARG A 322 11.73 -9.97 -10.20
CA ARG A 322 11.46 -10.01 -8.75
C ARG A 322 12.47 -9.22 -7.92
N ASP A 323 13.71 -9.11 -8.38
CA ASP A 323 14.73 -8.29 -7.71
C ASP A 323 14.38 -6.81 -7.87
N TYR A 324 13.95 -6.41 -9.08
CA TYR A 324 13.43 -5.04 -9.32
C TYR A 324 12.24 -4.74 -8.41
N GLU A 325 11.24 -5.63 -8.30
CA GLU A 325 10.10 -5.44 -7.39
C GLU A 325 10.54 -5.14 -5.95
N THR A 326 11.49 -5.93 -5.44
CA THR A 326 11.95 -5.83 -4.05
C THR A 326 12.78 -4.56 -3.82
N ILE A 327 13.63 -4.20 -4.77
CA ILE A 327 14.49 -3.01 -4.70
C ILE A 327 13.65 -1.74 -4.83
N ILE A 328 12.65 -1.72 -5.71
CA ILE A 328 11.74 -0.57 -5.87
C ILE A 328 10.93 -0.34 -4.60
N ALA A 329 10.44 -1.41 -3.96
CA ALA A 329 9.73 -1.30 -2.68
C ALA A 329 10.60 -0.69 -1.56
N SER A 330 11.91 -0.91 -1.60
CA SER A 330 12.89 -0.29 -0.69
C SER A 330 13.17 1.18 -1.04
N ILE A 331 13.39 1.48 -2.33
CA ILE A 331 13.74 2.82 -2.83
C ILE A 331 12.56 3.81 -2.74
N TYR A 332 11.35 3.34 -3.06
CA TYR A 332 10.12 4.11 -3.06
C TYR A 332 9.10 3.44 -2.14
N PRO A 333 9.15 3.74 -0.83
CA PRO A 333 8.23 3.23 0.17
C PRO A 333 6.74 3.41 -0.16
N ASN A 334 6.36 4.51 -0.83
CA ASN A 334 4.96 4.76 -1.17
C ASN A 334 4.41 3.80 -2.25
N THR A 335 5.16 2.77 -2.61
CA THR A 335 4.67 1.68 -3.46
C THR A 335 3.72 0.76 -2.69
N GLU A 336 2.54 0.52 -3.25
CA GLU A 336 1.63 -0.55 -2.84
C GLU A 336 1.99 -1.86 -3.55
N SER A 337 2.18 -1.79 -4.88
CA SER A 337 2.52 -2.94 -5.71
C SER A 337 3.39 -2.52 -6.90
N VAL A 338 4.23 -3.45 -7.36
CA VAL A 338 5.08 -3.27 -8.55
C VAL A 338 4.86 -4.45 -9.50
N SER A 339 4.74 -4.16 -10.79
CA SER A 339 4.96 -5.15 -11.85
C SER A 339 6.23 -4.79 -12.61
N VAL A 340 7.03 -5.81 -12.88
CA VAL A 340 8.22 -5.68 -13.69
C VAL A 340 8.14 -6.70 -14.80
N VAL A 341 8.15 -6.20 -16.03
CA VAL A 341 8.01 -7.00 -17.26
C VAL A 341 9.25 -6.77 -18.12
N GLY A 342 9.85 -7.87 -18.57
CA GLY A 342 10.95 -7.81 -19.53
C GLY A 342 10.42 -7.41 -20.90
N GLY A 343 11.12 -6.52 -21.62
CA GLY A 343 10.69 -6.09 -22.95
C GLY A 343 10.61 -7.23 -23.97
N GLU A 344 11.23 -8.38 -23.70
CA GLU A 344 11.08 -9.62 -24.49
C GLU A 344 9.68 -10.24 -24.41
N GLU A 345 8.89 -9.95 -23.38
CA GLU A 345 7.52 -10.47 -23.18
C GLU A 345 6.46 -9.59 -23.86
N LEU A 346 6.85 -8.44 -24.39
CA LEU A 346 5.94 -7.54 -25.10
C LEU A 346 5.75 -7.93 -26.56
N THR A 347 4.61 -7.54 -27.12
CA THR A 347 4.30 -7.68 -28.54
C THR A 347 4.05 -6.29 -29.13
N PRO A 348 5.00 -5.73 -29.93
CA PRO A 348 6.28 -6.28 -30.36
C PRO A 348 7.37 -6.28 -29.26
N PRO A 349 8.36 -7.19 -29.32
CA PRO A 349 9.39 -7.31 -28.29
C PRO A 349 10.45 -6.18 -28.35
N GLU A 350 10.80 -5.61 -27.20
CA GLU A 350 11.83 -4.57 -27.01
C GLU A 350 12.99 -5.08 -26.14
N PHE A 351 13.97 -5.76 -26.74
CA PHE A 351 15.10 -6.32 -25.99
C PHE A 351 15.98 -5.26 -25.31
N GLY A 352 16.49 -5.58 -24.12
CA GLY A 352 17.38 -4.70 -23.34
C GLY A 352 16.65 -3.59 -22.57
N THR A 353 15.32 -3.65 -22.53
CA THR A 353 14.48 -2.74 -21.76
C THR A 353 13.67 -3.51 -20.72
N VAL A 354 13.50 -2.91 -19.54
CA VAL A 354 12.66 -3.42 -18.46
C VAL A 354 11.56 -2.40 -18.20
N PHE A 355 10.32 -2.85 -18.29
CA PHE A 355 9.14 -2.05 -18.04
C PHE A 355 8.71 -2.22 -16.59
N ILE A 356 8.58 -1.10 -15.91
CA ILE A 356 8.24 -1.05 -14.49
C ILE A 356 6.93 -0.29 -14.36
N THR A 357 5.95 -0.92 -13.73
CA THR A 357 4.67 -0.29 -13.41
C THR A 357 4.51 -0.27 -11.90
N ILE A 358 4.23 0.90 -11.34
CA ILE A 358 4.13 1.11 -9.89
C ILE A 358 2.73 1.63 -9.58
N LYS A 359 2.04 0.94 -8.66
CA LYS A 359 0.82 1.46 -8.00
C LYS A 359 1.24 2.15 -6.70
N PRO A 360 1.17 3.49 -6.61
CA PRO A 360 1.40 4.16 -5.34
C PRO A 360 0.24 3.90 -4.37
N LYS A 361 0.51 3.90 -3.06
CA LYS A 361 -0.51 3.78 -2.01
C LYS A 361 -1.47 4.96 -2.02
N ASN A 362 -0.90 6.16 -2.23
CA ASN A 362 -1.62 7.43 -2.26
C ASN A 362 -1.70 7.93 -3.71
N GLY A 363 -2.80 7.60 -4.39
CA GLY A 363 -3.08 8.07 -5.76
C GLY A 363 -3.13 6.94 -6.80
N GLU A 364 -3.52 7.29 -8.03
CA GLU A 364 -3.58 6.36 -9.16
C GLU A 364 -2.30 6.35 -9.99
N PHE A 365 -1.51 7.44 -9.93
CA PHE A 365 -0.33 7.64 -10.76
C PHE A 365 0.86 8.12 -9.94
N VAL A 366 2.06 7.75 -10.39
CA VAL A 366 3.31 8.28 -9.84
C VAL A 366 3.62 9.62 -10.54
N SER A 367 3.98 10.64 -9.76
CA SER A 367 4.34 11.95 -10.31
C SER A 367 5.59 11.85 -11.22
N ASP A 368 5.71 12.72 -12.23
CA ASP A 368 6.88 12.68 -13.11
C ASP A 368 8.20 13.00 -12.39
N PHE A 369 8.13 13.78 -11.31
CA PHE A 369 9.27 14.02 -10.42
C PHE A 369 9.71 12.73 -9.72
N ASP A 370 8.76 12.00 -9.13
CA ASP A 370 9.04 10.73 -8.46
C ASP A 370 9.55 9.68 -9.45
N LYS A 371 8.99 9.62 -10.67
CA LYS A 371 9.48 8.72 -11.73
C LYS A 371 10.97 8.96 -12.00
N ASN A 372 11.40 10.23 -12.11
CA ASN A 372 12.80 10.56 -12.33
C ASN A 372 13.68 10.20 -11.12
N ASN A 373 13.21 10.46 -9.91
CA ASN A 373 13.92 10.11 -8.67
C ASN A 373 14.11 8.59 -8.54
N ILE A 374 13.05 7.81 -8.78
CA ILE A 374 13.08 6.35 -8.78
C ILE A 374 14.08 5.84 -9.82
N LEU A 375 14.04 6.35 -11.06
CA LEU A 375 14.98 5.96 -12.10
C LEU A 375 16.44 6.29 -11.75
N GLN A 376 16.71 7.44 -11.12
CA GLN A 376 18.05 7.79 -10.68
C GLN A 376 18.57 6.85 -9.60
N LYS A 377 17.75 6.55 -8.60
CA LYS A 377 18.12 5.61 -7.52
C LYS A 377 18.25 4.18 -8.03
N LEU A 378 17.43 3.75 -8.97
CA LEU A 378 17.48 2.40 -9.54
C LEU A 378 18.80 2.12 -10.30
N LYS A 379 19.41 3.16 -10.90
CA LYS A 379 20.67 3.03 -11.65
C LYS A 379 21.84 2.49 -10.83
N SER A 380 21.87 2.70 -9.50
CA SER A 380 22.93 2.15 -8.65
C SER A 380 22.79 0.64 -8.42
N TYR A 381 21.61 0.08 -8.67
CA TYR A 381 21.30 -1.34 -8.48
C TYR A 381 21.24 -2.12 -9.81
N SER A 382 20.95 -1.43 -10.91
CA SER A 382 20.79 -2.05 -12.23
C SER A 382 22.12 -2.45 -12.87
N LEU A 383 22.06 -3.49 -13.71
CA LEU A 383 23.18 -3.88 -14.55
C LEU A 383 23.42 -2.89 -15.70
N THR A 384 24.69 -2.66 -16.04
CA THR A 384 25.08 -1.86 -17.20
C THR A 384 24.53 -2.46 -18.49
N GLY A 385 23.85 -1.65 -19.30
CA GLY A 385 23.32 -2.05 -20.61
C GLY A 385 21.84 -2.43 -20.63
N ILE A 386 21.17 -2.47 -19.46
CA ILE A 386 19.71 -2.59 -19.37
C ILE A 386 19.11 -1.21 -19.13
N ASN A 387 18.14 -0.82 -19.95
CA ASN A 387 17.39 0.42 -19.77
C ASN A 387 16.12 0.15 -18.98
N GLN A 388 15.79 1.03 -18.02
CA GLN A 388 14.54 0.94 -17.27
C GLN A 388 13.58 2.03 -17.71
N LYS A 389 12.32 1.65 -17.92
CA LYS A 389 11.25 2.55 -18.33
C LYS A 389 10.07 2.37 -17.39
N LEU A 390 9.66 3.46 -16.73
CA LEU A 390 8.43 3.46 -15.96
C LEU A 390 7.24 3.73 -16.89
N VAL A 391 6.23 2.87 -16.82
CA VAL A 391 4.96 3.01 -17.54
C VAL A 391 3.85 3.30 -16.55
N ASP A 392 2.85 4.04 -17.00
CA ASP A 392 1.69 4.35 -16.17
C ASP A 392 0.84 3.10 -15.92
N LEU A 393 0.24 3.07 -14.74
CA LEU A 393 -0.56 1.96 -14.29
C LEU A 393 -1.85 1.80 -15.10
N GLN A 394 -2.09 0.57 -15.52
CA GLN A 394 -3.38 0.16 -16.07
C GLN A 394 -4.16 -0.66 -15.04
N VAL A 395 -5.20 -0.08 -14.42
CA VAL A 395 -6.08 -0.78 -13.46
C VAL A 395 -7.33 -1.47 -14.06
N LEU A 396 -7.40 -2.80 -14.00
CA LEU A 396 -8.62 -3.56 -14.27
C LEU A 396 -9.48 -3.62 -12.99
N TYR A 397 -10.60 -2.91 -12.99
CA TYR A 397 -11.52 -2.92 -11.87
C TYR A 397 -12.47 -4.11 -11.97
N VAL A 398 -12.57 -4.88 -10.89
CA VAL A 398 -13.59 -5.92 -10.72
C VAL A 398 -14.65 -5.39 -9.75
N GLU A 399 -15.91 -5.45 -10.18
CA GLU A 399 -17.06 -5.01 -9.40
C GLU A 399 -18.02 -6.19 -9.22
N VAL A 400 -18.67 -6.25 -8.07
CA VAL A 400 -19.68 -7.27 -7.78
C VAL A 400 -21.05 -6.65 -7.55
N ASP A 401 -22.07 -7.35 -8.04
CA ASP A 401 -23.47 -7.12 -7.71
C ASP A 401 -23.97 -8.35 -6.95
N SER A 402 -23.98 -8.25 -5.63
CA SER A 402 -24.26 -9.35 -4.71
C SER A 402 -25.65 -9.23 -4.13
N PHE A 403 -26.44 -10.29 -4.26
CA PHE A 403 -27.76 -10.44 -3.67
C PHE A 403 -27.67 -11.46 -2.53
N VAL A 404 -27.59 -10.95 -1.31
CA VAL A 404 -27.42 -11.74 -0.10
C VAL A 404 -28.77 -12.01 0.54
N TYR A 405 -29.13 -13.29 0.59
CA TYR A 405 -30.35 -13.77 1.24
C TYR A 405 -30.06 -14.02 2.71
N TYR A 406 -30.88 -13.44 3.58
CA TYR A 406 -30.71 -13.56 5.02
C TYR A 406 -32.00 -13.95 5.73
N ASN A 407 -31.84 -14.64 6.85
CA ASN A 407 -32.91 -14.97 7.77
C ASN A 407 -33.22 -13.78 8.68
N SER A 408 -34.38 -13.16 8.48
CA SER A 408 -34.82 -11.99 9.25
C SER A 408 -35.09 -12.28 10.73
N SER A 409 -35.28 -13.54 11.13
CA SER A 409 -35.49 -13.93 12.54
C SER A 409 -34.19 -13.98 13.34
N GLN A 410 -33.03 -14.05 12.68
CA GLN A 410 -31.71 -14.14 13.32
C GLN A 410 -30.91 -12.83 13.23
N VAL A 411 -31.40 -11.85 12.46
CA VAL A 411 -30.73 -10.56 12.24
C VAL A 411 -31.49 -9.44 12.92
N ALA A 412 -30.84 -8.73 13.84
CA ALA A 412 -31.43 -7.58 14.53
C ALA A 412 -31.45 -6.30 13.66
N ASN A 413 -30.40 -6.06 12.88
CA ASN A 413 -30.28 -4.88 12.01
C ASN A 413 -29.61 -5.24 10.67
N VAL A 414 -30.31 -4.97 9.57
CA VAL A 414 -29.86 -5.29 8.21
C VAL A 414 -28.71 -4.39 7.76
N ASN A 415 -28.70 -3.12 8.20
CA ASN A 415 -27.65 -2.17 7.81
C ASN A 415 -26.32 -2.54 8.47
N ASP A 416 -26.34 -3.04 9.70
CA ASP A 416 -25.13 -3.55 10.37
C ASP A 416 -24.57 -4.77 9.64
N LEU A 417 -25.43 -5.71 9.24
CA LEU A 417 -25.02 -6.86 8.43
C LEU A 417 -24.42 -6.41 7.09
N GLN A 418 -25.03 -5.45 6.41
CA GLN A 418 -24.51 -4.88 5.17
C GLN A 418 -23.14 -4.22 5.38
N SER A 419 -22.98 -3.42 6.43
CA SER A 419 -21.70 -2.78 6.78
C SER A 419 -20.61 -3.80 7.11
N LYS A 420 -20.94 -4.89 7.82
CA LYS A 420 -20.02 -6.00 8.08
C LYS A 420 -19.58 -6.70 6.79
N ILE A 421 -20.52 -6.94 5.86
CA ILE A 421 -20.18 -7.51 4.55
C ILE A 421 -19.26 -6.57 3.78
N SER A 422 -19.57 -5.28 3.70
CA SER A 422 -18.71 -4.29 3.05
C SER A 422 -17.32 -4.22 3.69
N SER A 423 -17.21 -4.25 5.03
CA SER A 423 -15.93 -4.19 5.72
C SER A 423 -15.10 -5.45 5.50
N SER A 424 -15.72 -6.64 5.58
CA SER A 424 -15.04 -7.91 5.37
C SER A 424 -14.58 -8.09 3.93
N LEU A 425 -15.38 -7.66 2.95
CA LEU A 425 -14.94 -7.58 1.56
C LEU A 425 -13.77 -6.60 1.41
N THR A 426 -13.79 -5.46 2.11
CA THR A 426 -12.71 -4.47 2.06
C THR A 426 -11.42 -5.03 2.66
N SER A 427 -11.51 -5.74 3.77
CA SER A 427 -10.38 -6.47 4.36
C SER A 427 -9.86 -7.56 3.43
N TYR A 428 -10.76 -8.27 2.72
CA TYR A 428 -10.37 -9.28 1.75
C TYR A 428 -9.70 -8.66 0.50
N ALA A 429 -10.17 -7.52 0.01
CA ALA A 429 -9.54 -6.79 -1.09
C ALA A 429 -8.11 -6.35 -0.74
N LYS A 430 -7.89 -5.90 0.51
CA LYS A 430 -6.58 -5.53 1.04
C LYS A 430 -5.64 -6.72 1.30
N SER A 431 -6.12 -7.96 1.16
CA SER A 431 -5.26 -9.13 1.31
C SER A 431 -4.29 -9.27 0.13
N ALA A 432 -3.10 -9.82 0.40
CA ALA A 432 -1.99 -9.92 -0.57
C ALA A 432 -2.28 -10.76 -1.83
N ASP A 433 -3.44 -11.39 -1.93
CA ASP A 433 -3.79 -12.29 -3.02
C ASP A 433 -4.63 -11.66 -4.14
N LEU A 434 -5.30 -10.54 -3.87
CA LEU A 434 -6.30 -9.99 -4.78
C LEU A 434 -5.81 -8.72 -5.49
N ASN A 435 -5.45 -7.69 -4.73
CA ASN A 435 -4.95 -6.40 -5.24
C ASN A 435 -3.46 -6.48 -5.55
N LYS A 436 -3.12 -7.18 -6.64
CA LYS A 436 -1.75 -7.28 -7.15
C LYS A 436 -1.73 -7.40 -8.66
N PHE A 437 -0.59 -7.05 -9.25
CA PHE A 437 -0.28 -7.40 -10.62
C PHE A 437 -0.24 -8.93 -10.78
N GLY A 438 -0.79 -9.44 -11.88
CA GLY A 438 -0.96 -10.89 -12.05
C GLY A 438 -1.97 -11.51 -11.06
N GLY A 439 -2.72 -10.67 -10.33
CA GLY A 439 -3.73 -11.08 -9.38
C GLY A 439 -4.86 -11.85 -10.05
N ARG A 440 -5.46 -12.77 -9.29
CA ARG A 440 -6.59 -13.57 -9.77
C ARG A 440 -7.76 -13.36 -8.83
N PHE A 441 -8.81 -12.72 -9.35
CA PHE A 441 -10.08 -12.66 -8.68
C PHE A 441 -10.73 -14.05 -8.74
N LYS A 442 -10.89 -14.68 -7.58
CA LYS A 442 -11.50 -16.01 -7.45
C LYS A 442 -12.92 -15.85 -6.94
N TYR A 443 -13.90 -16.08 -7.81
CA TYR A 443 -15.31 -15.89 -7.49
C TYR A 443 -15.75 -16.71 -6.27
N SER A 444 -15.34 -17.98 -6.20
CA SER A 444 -15.66 -18.88 -5.09
C SER A 444 -15.14 -18.41 -3.73
N LYS A 445 -14.00 -17.71 -3.69
CA LYS A 445 -13.43 -17.20 -2.43
C LYS A 445 -14.22 -15.99 -1.93
N VAL A 446 -14.67 -15.11 -2.83
CA VAL A 446 -15.53 -13.98 -2.47
C VAL A 446 -16.86 -14.47 -1.91
N LEU A 447 -17.48 -15.47 -2.54
CA LEU A 447 -18.70 -16.10 -2.00
C LEU A 447 -18.47 -16.63 -0.59
N ASN A 448 -17.39 -17.40 -0.37
CA ASN A 448 -17.08 -17.95 0.93
C ASN A 448 -16.80 -16.87 1.99
N VAL A 449 -16.22 -15.73 1.62
CA VAL A 449 -16.04 -14.60 2.55
C VAL A 449 -17.40 -14.05 2.95
N ILE A 450 -18.35 -13.90 2.02
CA ILE A 450 -19.68 -13.40 2.32
C ILE A 450 -20.45 -14.39 3.20
N ASP A 451 -20.43 -15.68 2.86
CA ASP A 451 -21.20 -16.72 3.56
C ASP A 451 -20.71 -16.97 5.00
N ASN A 452 -19.42 -16.76 5.29
CA ASN A 452 -18.85 -16.99 6.64
C ASN A 452 -18.98 -15.80 7.60
N ILE A 453 -19.55 -14.66 7.19
CA ILE A 453 -19.66 -13.49 8.06
C ILE A 453 -20.63 -13.75 9.21
N ASP A 454 -21.79 -14.32 8.88
CA ASP A 454 -22.85 -14.55 9.84
C ASP A 454 -23.68 -15.78 9.44
N ASN A 455 -24.01 -16.61 10.43
CA ASN A 455 -24.80 -17.83 10.24
C ASN A 455 -26.24 -17.54 9.76
N SER A 456 -26.70 -16.29 9.86
CA SER A 456 -28.01 -15.85 9.36
C SER A 456 -28.08 -15.73 7.84
N ILE A 457 -26.95 -15.74 7.13
CA ILE A 457 -26.91 -15.73 5.67
C ILE A 457 -27.29 -17.12 5.16
N THR A 458 -28.34 -17.19 4.34
CA THR A 458 -28.86 -18.47 3.83
C THR A 458 -28.36 -18.76 2.42
N SER A 459 -28.19 -17.72 1.60
CA SER A 459 -27.70 -17.85 0.22
C SER A 459 -27.11 -16.55 -0.28
N ASN A 460 -26.25 -16.66 -1.31
CA ASN A 460 -25.60 -15.53 -1.94
C ASN A 460 -25.56 -15.73 -3.46
N ILE A 461 -26.17 -14.80 -4.20
CA ILE A 461 -26.11 -14.75 -5.65
C ILE A 461 -25.31 -13.52 -6.05
N THR A 462 -24.07 -13.71 -6.48
CA THR A 462 -23.18 -12.63 -6.89
C THR A 462 -22.94 -12.63 -8.40
N ARG A 463 -22.93 -11.45 -9.01
CA ARG A 463 -22.59 -11.23 -10.43
C ARG A 463 -21.29 -10.44 -10.52
N VAL A 464 -20.43 -10.81 -11.46
CA VAL A 464 -19.13 -10.15 -11.69
C VAL A 464 -19.22 -9.22 -12.90
N LYS A 465 -18.70 -8.01 -12.75
CA LYS A 465 -18.55 -6.99 -13.80
C LYS A 465 -17.09 -6.58 -13.84
N ILE A 466 -16.55 -6.35 -15.04
CA ILE A 466 -15.21 -5.81 -15.22
C ILE A 466 -15.30 -4.42 -15.80
N ARG A 467 -14.44 -3.52 -15.32
CA ARG A 467 -14.41 -2.11 -15.73
C ARG A 467 -12.99 -1.66 -16.00
N ARG A 468 -12.85 -0.83 -17.03
CA ARG A 468 -11.64 -0.09 -17.39
C ARG A 468 -11.96 1.39 -17.50
N ASN A 469 -11.08 2.22 -16.97
CA ASN A 469 -11.16 3.66 -17.15
C ASN A 469 -10.38 4.07 -18.39
N LEU A 470 -11.06 4.81 -19.27
CA LEU A 470 -10.48 5.48 -20.41
C LEU A 470 -10.17 6.93 -20.01
N ASN A 471 -8.90 7.32 -20.04
CA ASN A 471 -8.48 8.69 -19.82
C ASN A 471 -8.59 9.47 -21.14
N ALA A 472 -9.63 10.30 -21.27
CA ALA A 472 -9.89 11.04 -22.50
C ALA A 472 -9.02 12.30 -22.58
N LEU A 473 -8.30 12.46 -23.69
CA LEU A 473 -7.68 13.73 -24.05
C LEU A 473 -8.76 14.67 -24.60
N ILE A 474 -9.11 15.69 -23.81
CA ILE A 474 -10.17 16.64 -24.17
C ILE A 474 -9.73 17.54 -25.33
N ASN A 475 -10.66 17.79 -26.26
CA ASN A 475 -10.49 18.68 -27.42
C ASN A 475 -9.34 18.27 -28.36
N GLN A 476 -8.93 17.00 -28.33
CA GLN A 476 -7.89 16.45 -29.18
C GLN A 476 -8.37 15.17 -29.85
N PHE A 477 -8.02 15.00 -31.13
CA PHE A 477 -8.20 13.73 -31.82
C PHE A 477 -7.18 12.72 -31.32
N ALA A 478 -7.67 11.65 -30.70
CA ALA A 478 -6.84 10.56 -30.20
C ALA A 478 -7.46 9.21 -30.55
N GLN A 479 -6.60 8.20 -30.62
CA GLN A 479 -6.99 6.79 -30.71
C GLN A 479 -6.84 6.18 -29.32
N TYR A 480 -7.72 5.26 -28.98
CA TYR A 480 -7.73 4.65 -27.66
C TYR A 480 -7.79 3.13 -27.77
N GLU A 481 -6.97 2.48 -26.97
CA GLU A 481 -6.89 1.02 -26.86
C GLU A 481 -7.13 0.64 -25.40
N LEU A 482 -8.08 -0.26 -25.18
CA LEU A 482 -8.51 -0.73 -23.88
C LEU A 482 -8.42 -2.26 -23.85
N CYS A 483 -7.38 -2.77 -23.21
CA CYS A 483 -7.18 -4.20 -23.03
C CYS A 483 -7.72 -4.63 -21.66
N PHE A 484 -8.66 -5.58 -21.65
CA PHE A 484 -9.19 -6.19 -20.43
C PHE A 484 -8.53 -7.54 -20.10
N GLY A 485 -7.86 -8.16 -21.08
CA GLY A 485 -7.10 -9.41 -20.91
C GLY A 485 -7.95 -10.65 -20.60
N ASN A 486 -9.27 -10.54 -20.67
CA ASN A 486 -10.22 -11.60 -20.36
C ASN A 486 -11.29 -11.68 -21.45
N LYS A 487 -11.70 -12.89 -21.81
CA LYS A 487 -12.76 -13.14 -22.77
C LYS A 487 -14.11 -12.58 -22.28
N PHE A 488 -14.85 -11.92 -23.15
CA PHE A 488 -16.18 -11.39 -22.83
C PHE A 488 -17.30 -12.40 -23.13
N ASN A 489 -18.36 -12.34 -22.33
CA ASN A 489 -19.60 -13.03 -22.62
C ASN A 489 -20.40 -12.24 -23.68
N VAL A 490 -20.74 -12.87 -24.79
CA VAL A 490 -21.35 -12.21 -25.95
C VAL A 490 -22.84 -12.55 -26.09
N LYS A 491 -23.70 -11.54 -25.92
CA LYS A 491 -25.11 -11.60 -26.27
C LYS A 491 -25.31 -11.20 -27.74
N PRO A 492 -26.05 -12.00 -28.55
CA PRO A 492 -26.32 -11.69 -29.94
C PRO A 492 -27.09 -10.37 -30.17
N GLU A 493 -27.84 -9.92 -29.16
CA GLU A 493 -28.63 -8.68 -29.19
C GLU A 493 -27.78 -7.41 -29.03
N GLY A 494 -26.46 -7.54 -28.76
CA GLY A 494 -25.55 -6.43 -28.44
C GLY A 494 -25.60 -6.04 -26.96
N LEU A 495 -25.05 -4.86 -26.63
CA LEU A 495 -24.99 -4.29 -25.26
C LEU A 495 -24.09 -5.07 -24.28
N ASN A 496 -23.02 -5.68 -24.80
CA ASN A 496 -22.01 -6.38 -24.03
C ASN A 496 -21.02 -5.40 -23.40
N ILE A 497 -20.67 -4.34 -24.13
CA ILE A 497 -19.87 -3.21 -23.67
C ILE A 497 -20.81 -2.04 -23.36
N LYS A 498 -20.59 -1.41 -22.21
CA LYS A 498 -21.33 -0.23 -21.75
C LYS A 498 -20.37 0.85 -21.30
N SER A 499 -20.70 2.12 -21.48
CA SER A 499 -19.92 3.21 -20.90
C SER A 499 -20.73 4.20 -20.08
N THR A 500 -20.04 5.04 -19.32
CA THR A 500 -20.57 6.30 -18.82
C THR A 500 -20.76 7.31 -19.96
N GLY A 501 -21.52 8.38 -19.70
CA GLY A 501 -21.78 9.43 -20.68
C GLY A 501 -20.56 10.29 -20.99
N PHE A 502 -20.39 10.66 -22.26
CA PHE A 502 -19.41 11.65 -22.71
C PHE A 502 -19.96 12.45 -23.89
N ARG A 503 -19.28 13.53 -24.29
CA ARG A 503 -19.66 14.36 -25.45
C ARG A 503 -18.55 14.38 -26.48
N ILE A 504 -18.94 14.40 -27.75
CA ILE A 504 -18.03 14.36 -28.89
C ILE A 504 -18.17 15.64 -29.73
N GLN A 505 -17.13 15.96 -30.49
CA GLN A 505 -17.19 17.11 -31.39
C GLN A 505 -18.29 16.93 -32.46
N GLY A 506 -19.20 17.89 -32.54
CA GLY A 506 -20.31 17.88 -33.51
C GLY A 506 -21.64 17.36 -32.96
N GLU A 507 -21.69 16.91 -31.70
CA GLU A 507 -22.93 16.53 -31.01
C GLU A 507 -23.05 17.30 -29.68
N SER A 508 -24.26 17.78 -29.38
CA SER A 508 -24.54 18.55 -28.17
C SER A 508 -25.05 17.69 -27.01
N GLU A 509 -25.61 16.52 -27.34
CA GLU A 509 -26.17 15.56 -26.38
C GLU A 509 -25.10 14.59 -25.85
N THR A 510 -25.39 13.97 -24.70
CA THR A 510 -24.50 12.96 -24.09
C THR A 510 -24.63 11.63 -24.84
N VAL A 511 -23.48 11.08 -25.24
CA VAL A 511 -23.37 9.82 -25.97
C VAL A 511 -22.74 8.71 -25.12
N PHE A 512 -22.98 7.47 -25.52
CA PHE A 512 -22.52 6.25 -24.86
C PHE A 512 -21.90 5.28 -25.87
N ILE A 513 -20.98 4.44 -25.41
CA ILE A 513 -20.40 3.33 -26.18
C ILE A 513 -21.28 2.10 -26.03
N THR A 514 -21.57 1.45 -27.15
CA THR A 514 -22.20 0.13 -27.23
C THR A 514 -21.52 -0.70 -28.32
N ASP A 515 -21.67 -2.02 -28.28
CA ASP A 515 -21.21 -2.94 -29.31
C ASP A 515 -22.37 -3.58 -30.07
N THR A 516 -22.09 -3.96 -31.32
CA THR A 516 -22.88 -4.92 -32.09
C THR A 516 -21.96 -6.07 -32.53
N PRO A 517 -22.15 -7.30 -32.02
CA PRO A 517 -21.34 -8.45 -32.41
C PRO A 517 -21.53 -8.83 -33.88
N ASN A 518 -20.45 -9.28 -34.53
CA ASN A 518 -20.53 -9.92 -35.84
C ASN A 518 -21.15 -11.32 -35.73
N ASN A 519 -21.60 -11.89 -36.85
CA ASN A 519 -22.23 -13.21 -36.89
C ASN A 519 -21.37 -14.32 -36.26
N ASP A 520 -20.04 -14.18 -36.33
CA ASP A 520 -19.09 -15.15 -35.78
C ASP A 520 -18.94 -15.07 -34.26
N LYS A 521 -19.48 -14.02 -33.61
CA LYS A 521 -19.37 -13.74 -32.15
C LYS A 521 -17.94 -13.64 -31.60
N LEU A 522 -16.93 -13.61 -32.47
CA LEU A 522 -15.52 -13.45 -32.10
C LEU A 522 -15.13 -11.97 -32.06
N THR A 523 -15.64 -11.19 -33.02
CA THR A 523 -15.39 -9.75 -33.12
C THR A 523 -16.70 -8.98 -33.19
N GLY A 524 -16.65 -7.70 -32.87
CA GLY A 524 -17.79 -6.80 -32.97
C GLY A 524 -17.37 -5.40 -33.43
N VAL A 525 -18.37 -4.63 -33.87
CA VAL A 525 -18.19 -3.23 -34.20
C VAL A 525 -18.69 -2.39 -33.04
N ILE A 526 -17.88 -1.42 -32.63
CA ILE A 526 -18.25 -0.47 -31.60
C ILE A 526 -18.99 0.69 -32.24
N SER A 527 -20.16 1.00 -31.69
CA SER A 527 -21.00 2.12 -32.11
C SER A 527 -21.16 3.10 -30.95
N ILE A 528 -21.31 4.38 -31.29
CA ILE A 528 -21.64 5.43 -30.33
C ILE A 528 -23.11 5.76 -30.51
N VAL A 529 -23.86 5.63 -29.43
CA VAL A 529 -25.31 5.80 -29.40
C VAL A 529 -25.71 6.89 -28.42
N LYS A 530 -26.84 7.52 -28.71
CA LYS A 530 -27.53 8.40 -27.79
C LYS A 530 -28.87 7.81 -27.39
N LYS A 531 -29.33 8.17 -26.20
CA LYS A 531 -30.63 7.75 -25.68
C LYS A 531 -31.67 8.80 -26.09
N ASP A 532 -32.71 8.40 -26.81
CA ASP A 532 -33.87 9.25 -27.05
C ASP A 532 -34.86 9.13 -25.88
N GLU A 533 -35.06 10.23 -25.14
CA GLU A 533 -35.94 10.26 -23.96
C GLU A 533 -37.43 10.09 -24.32
N ALA A 534 -37.84 10.36 -25.56
CA ALA A 534 -39.25 10.26 -25.98
C ALA A 534 -39.68 8.82 -26.34
N SER A 535 -38.76 8.01 -26.84
CA SER A 535 -39.04 6.68 -27.41
C SER A 535 -38.40 5.53 -26.63
N ASN A 536 -37.49 5.84 -25.70
CA ASN A 536 -36.61 4.89 -25.00
C ASN A 536 -35.82 3.98 -25.97
N THR A 537 -35.58 4.45 -27.19
CA THR A 537 -34.83 3.78 -28.25
C THR A 537 -33.48 4.44 -28.48
N ASN A 538 -32.49 3.67 -28.91
CA ASN A 538 -31.13 4.14 -29.08
C ASN A 538 -30.93 4.67 -30.50
N ILE A 539 -30.51 5.92 -30.64
CA ILE A 539 -30.15 6.50 -31.94
C ILE A 539 -28.64 6.35 -32.11
N VAL A 540 -28.21 5.71 -33.20
CA VAL A 540 -26.79 5.54 -33.51
C VAL A 540 -26.24 6.84 -34.11
N VAL A 541 -25.31 7.48 -33.39
CA VAL A 541 -24.62 8.71 -33.82
C VAL A 541 -23.43 8.36 -34.70
N VAL A 542 -22.63 7.36 -34.30
CA VAL A 542 -21.51 6.83 -35.08
C VAL A 542 -21.63 5.32 -35.18
N LYS A 543 -21.80 4.79 -36.40
CA LYS A 543 -22.00 3.35 -36.64
C LYS A 543 -20.74 2.52 -36.41
N SER A 544 -19.57 3.05 -36.73
CA SER A 544 -18.28 2.35 -36.63
C SER A 544 -17.25 3.25 -35.98
N ALA A 545 -17.33 3.38 -34.66
CA ALA A 545 -16.36 4.13 -33.85
C ALA A 545 -15.13 3.29 -33.49
N GLY A 546 -15.17 1.97 -33.71
CA GLY A 546 -14.09 1.06 -33.34
C GLY A 546 -14.41 -0.40 -33.57
N THR A 547 -13.50 -1.26 -33.11
CA THR A 547 -13.62 -2.72 -33.16
C THR A 547 -13.39 -3.30 -31.77
N VAL A 548 -14.13 -4.37 -31.44
CA VAL A 548 -13.89 -5.19 -30.24
C VAL A 548 -13.49 -6.60 -30.65
N ASP A 549 -12.46 -7.14 -30.00
CA ASP A 549 -12.15 -8.56 -29.97
C ASP A 549 -12.66 -9.16 -28.66
N TYR A 550 -13.69 -10.01 -28.73
CA TYR A 550 -14.30 -10.62 -27.55
C TYR A 550 -13.45 -11.75 -26.97
N VAL A 551 -12.52 -12.33 -27.74
CA VAL A 551 -11.68 -13.45 -27.32
C VAL A 551 -10.53 -12.96 -26.46
N HIS A 552 -9.80 -11.94 -26.93
CA HIS A 552 -8.69 -11.34 -26.20
C HIS A 552 -9.16 -10.25 -25.21
N GLY A 553 -10.38 -9.74 -25.38
CA GLY A 553 -10.94 -8.69 -24.53
C GLY A 553 -10.34 -7.32 -24.84
N GLU A 554 -10.14 -7.02 -26.13
CA GLU A 554 -9.54 -5.78 -26.60
C GLU A 554 -10.59 -4.88 -27.23
N VAL A 555 -10.56 -3.60 -26.86
CA VAL A 555 -11.49 -2.57 -27.32
C VAL A 555 -10.68 -1.45 -27.95
N ASN A 556 -10.73 -1.37 -29.28
CA ASN A 556 -9.98 -0.40 -30.07
C ASN A 556 -10.93 0.66 -30.64
N LEU A 557 -10.80 1.88 -30.14
CA LEU A 557 -11.53 3.05 -30.64
C LEU A 557 -10.69 3.76 -31.68
N THR A 558 -11.31 4.00 -32.84
CA THR A 558 -10.72 4.84 -33.89
C THR A 558 -10.63 6.30 -33.45
N THR A 559 -10.01 7.13 -34.29
CA THR A 559 -9.78 8.55 -34.00
C THR A 559 -11.08 9.28 -33.63
N ILE A 560 -11.20 9.68 -32.37
CA ILE A 560 -12.36 10.39 -31.83
C ILE A 560 -11.91 11.64 -31.07
N ASN A 561 -12.72 12.71 -31.14
CA ASN A 561 -12.50 13.93 -30.37
C ASN A 561 -13.57 14.05 -29.28
N ILE A 562 -13.14 13.89 -28.03
CA ILE A 562 -13.98 13.99 -26.84
C ILE A 562 -13.92 15.43 -26.31
N VAL A 563 -15.07 16.08 -26.17
CA VAL A 563 -15.18 17.48 -25.75
C VAL A 563 -15.35 17.60 -24.23
N SER A 564 -16.08 16.66 -23.61
CA SER A 564 -16.27 16.61 -22.16
C SER A 564 -16.73 15.22 -21.73
N THR A 565 -16.52 14.88 -20.46
CA THR A 565 -16.97 13.64 -19.82
C THR A 565 -17.96 13.95 -18.70
N ASP A 566 -18.86 13.02 -18.41
CA ASP A 566 -19.82 13.15 -17.30
C ASP A 566 -19.17 12.89 -15.94
N LYS A 567 -18.18 11.98 -15.88
CA LYS A 567 -17.37 11.75 -14.68
C LYS A 567 -16.24 12.80 -14.57
N PRO A 568 -15.83 13.18 -13.34
CA PRO A 568 -14.72 14.09 -13.13
C PRO A 568 -13.39 13.50 -13.65
N ASN A 569 -12.37 14.36 -13.79
CA ASN A 569 -11.02 13.99 -14.25
C ASN A 569 -10.91 13.46 -15.69
N ASN A 570 -11.88 13.78 -16.56
CA ASN A 570 -11.84 13.43 -17.99
C ASN A 570 -11.87 11.90 -18.23
N ILE A 571 -12.53 11.16 -17.34
CA ILE A 571 -12.60 9.69 -17.38
C ILE A 571 -13.90 9.23 -18.03
N VAL A 572 -13.80 8.25 -18.94
CA VAL A 572 -14.94 7.45 -19.41
C VAL A 572 -14.78 6.03 -18.88
N GLU A 573 -15.72 5.59 -18.04
CA GLU A 573 -15.70 4.22 -17.53
C GLU A 573 -16.33 3.29 -18.56
N VAL A 574 -15.60 2.26 -18.97
CA VAL A 574 -16.06 1.23 -19.90
C VAL A 574 -16.21 -0.08 -19.14
N GLN A 575 -17.41 -0.64 -19.16
CA GLN A 575 -17.79 -1.88 -18.48
C GLN A 575 -18.01 -2.99 -19.50
N ALA A 576 -17.57 -4.21 -19.16
CA ALA A 576 -17.87 -5.43 -19.88
C ALA A 576 -18.25 -6.56 -18.90
N PHE A 577 -18.75 -7.68 -19.44
CA PHE A 577 -19.06 -8.89 -18.68
C PHE A 577 -18.10 -10.01 -19.08
N PRO A 578 -17.34 -10.59 -18.14
CA PRO A 578 -16.44 -11.67 -18.48
C PRO A 578 -17.22 -12.98 -18.74
N ASP A 579 -16.68 -13.84 -19.60
CA ASP A 579 -17.22 -15.18 -19.87
C ASP A 579 -17.03 -16.13 -18.66
N SER A 580 -15.91 -15.94 -17.95
CA SER A 580 -15.58 -16.61 -16.69
C SER A 580 -15.77 -15.66 -15.51
N ASN A 581 -16.35 -16.15 -14.41
CA ASN A 581 -16.45 -15.36 -13.17
C ASN A 581 -15.09 -15.20 -12.47
N ASP A 582 -14.11 -16.06 -12.78
CA ASP A 582 -12.73 -15.86 -12.34
C ASP A 582 -12.04 -14.93 -13.32
N VAL A 583 -11.63 -13.75 -12.83
CA VAL A 583 -11.01 -12.67 -13.62
C VAL A 583 -9.53 -12.63 -13.32
N ILE A 584 -8.70 -12.50 -14.36
CA ILE A 584 -7.25 -12.49 -14.25
C ILE A 584 -6.73 -11.12 -14.68
N GLY A 585 -5.90 -10.48 -13.86
CA GLY A 585 -5.06 -9.38 -14.32
C GLY A 585 -3.87 -9.96 -15.08
N LEU A 586 -3.72 -9.63 -16.37
CA LEU A 586 -2.50 -9.95 -17.12
C LEU A 586 -1.31 -9.13 -16.60
N GLN A 587 -0.12 -9.37 -17.14
CA GLN A 587 1.17 -8.85 -16.63
C GLN A 587 1.24 -7.33 -16.44
N ASP A 588 0.51 -6.58 -17.26
CA ASP A 588 0.40 -5.12 -17.30
C ASP A 588 -0.84 -4.57 -16.60
N LEU A 589 -1.80 -5.43 -16.26
CA LEU A 589 -3.07 -5.07 -15.65
C LEU A 589 -3.02 -5.29 -14.13
N TYR A 590 -3.14 -4.20 -13.38
CA TYR A 590 -3.38 -4.27 -11.94
C TYR A 590 -4.84 -4.58 -11.69
N LEU A 591 -5.13 -5.75 -11.12
CA LEU A 591 -6.49 -6.12 -10.75
C LEU A 591 -6.84 -5.44 -9.44
N GLU A 592 -7.88 -4.62 -9.44
CA GLU A 592 -8.40 -3.97 -8.24
C GLU A 592 -9.86 -4.37 -8.01
N PHE A 593 -10.15 -4.92 -6.84
CA PHE A 593 -11.53 -5.20 -6.46
C PHE A 593 -12.19 -3.97 -5.84
N ASN A 594 -13.05 -3.32 -6.63
CA ASN A 594 -13.65 -2.05 -6.29
C ASN A 594 -14.99 -2.26 -5.56
N ILE A 595 -14.93 -2.16 -4.23
CA ILE A 595 -16.10 -2.34 -3.36
C ILE A 595 -17.00 -1.10 -3.31
N PRO A 596 -16.49 0.16 -3.31
CA PRO A 596 -17.35 1.34 -3.31
C PRO A 596 -18.35 1.39 -4.48
N ASN A 597 -17.94 0.91 -5.67
CA ASN A 597 -18.82 0.81 -6.84
C ASN A 597 -19.53 -0.55 -6.95
N SER A 598 -19.29 -1.47 -6.02
CA SER A 598 -20.01 -2.73 -5.92
C SER A 598 -21.35 -2.53 -5.22
N THR A 599 -22.35 -3.30 -5.62
CA THR A 599 -23.71 -3.21 -5.08
C THR A 599 -24.00 -4.43 -4.22
N ILE A 600 -24.34 -4.20 -2.95
CA ILE A 600 -24.70 -5.25 -2.00
C ILE A 600 -26.16 -5.09 -1.65
N ASN A 601 -26.99 -5.95 -2.22
CA ASN A 601 -28.43 -5.96 -2.09
C ASN A 601 -28.84 -7.02 -1.06
N MET A 602 -29.49 -6.59 0.03
CA MET A 602 -29.98 -7.50 1.07
C MET A 602 -31.41 -7.95 0.74
N VAL A 603 -31.60 -9.25 0.52
CA VAL A 603 -32.90 -9.84 0.19
C VAL A 603 -33.38 -10.69 1.36
N LYS A 604 -34.63 -10.49 1.79
CA LYS A 604 -35.23 -11.31 2.85
C LYS A 604 -35.54 -12.71 2.33
N ASP A 605 -35.06 -13.73 3.02
CA ASP A 605 -35.46 -15.11 2.78
C ASP A 605 -36.74 -15.42 3.59
N THR A 606 -37.89 -15.38 2.93
CA THR A 606 -39.21 -15.60 3.56
C THR A 606 -39.47 -17.06 3.93
N ILE A 607 -38.70 -18.01 3.37
CA ILE A 607 -38.86 -19.45 3.64
C ILE A 607 -38.11 -19.79 4.92
N THR A 608 -36.81 -19.48 4.97
CA THR A 608 -35.96 -19.81 6.13
C THR A 608 -36.31 -18.95 7.36
N SER A 609 -36.91 -17.77 7.15
CA SER A 609 -37.45 -16.94 8.23
C SER A 609 -38.75 -17.47 8.84
N GLY A 610 -39.38 -18.50 8.26
CA GLY A 610 -40.62 -19.09 8.77
C GLY A 610 -41.89 -18.26 8.47
N GLU A 611 -41.79 -17.16 7.72
CA GLU A 611 -42.94 -16.34 7.31
C GLU A 611 -43.80 -17.04 6.26
N GLN A 612 -43.22 -17.90 5.41
CA GLN A 612 -43.92 -18.63 4.36
C GLN A 612 -43.48 -20.09 4.26
N ILE A 613 -44.43 -21.01 4.50
CA ILE A 613 -44.19 -22.46 4.55
C ILE A 613 -44.22 -23.14 3.17
N SER A 614 -44.80 -22.49 2.16
CA SER A 614 -45.09 -23.10 0.86
C SER A 614 -44.18 -22.64 -0.28
N GLY A 615 -43.15 -21.82 -0.03
CA GLY A 615 -42.25 -21.27 -1.05
C GLY A 615 -42.90 -20.27 -2.04
N VAL A 616 -44.22 -20.07 -1.95
CA VAL A 616 -44.98 -19.14 -2.78
C VAL A 616 -44.66 -17.70 -2.36
N GLY A 617 -43.89 -16.98 -3.19
CA GLY A 617 -43.45 -15.61 -2.92
C GLY A 617 -41.95 -15.44 -2.70
N TYR A 618 -41.16 -16.52 -2.79
CA TYR A 618 -39.70 -16.44 -2.78
C TYR A 618 -39.18 -15.60 -3.95
N LYS A 619 -38.53 -14.48 -3.65
CA LYS A 619 -37.96 -13.60 -4.68
C LYS A 619 -36.70 -14.25 -5.23
N VAL A 620 -36.75 -14.75 -6.46
CA VAL A 620 -35.57 -15.27 -7.16
C VAL A 620 -34.88 -14.15 -7.92
N THR A 621 -33.56 -14.03 -7.74
CA THR A 621 -32.71 -13.14 -8.53
C THR A 621 -32.05 -13.93 -9.67
N SER A 622 -32.08 -13.39 -10.89
CA SER A 622 -31.40 -13.99 -12.04
C SER A 622 -29.87 -14.02 -11.85
N SER A 623 -29.21 -15.09 -12.28
CA SER A 623 -27.74 -15.16 -12.34
C SER A 623 -27.13 -14.32 -13.46
N TYR A 624 -27.94 -13.81 -14.41
CA TYR A 624 -27.49 -13.02 -15.56
C TYR A 624 -27.83 -11.55 -15.39
N ALA A 625 -26.90 -10.67 -15.80
CA ALA A 625 -27.11 -9.22 -15.77
C ALA A 625 -28.06 -8.73 -16.88
N ASN A 626 -28.93 -7.77 -16.55
CA ASN A 626 -29.96 -7.22 -17.43
C ASN A 626 -29.38 -6.27 -18.51
N GLY A 627 -30.07 -6.21 -19.66
CA GLY A 627 -29.69 -5.51 -20.89
C GLY A 627 -29.88 -3.99 -20.90
N GLU A 628 -29.60 -3.29 -19.81
CA GLU A 628 -29.65 -1.82 -19.82
C GLU A 628 -28.49 -1.23 -20.64
N LEU A 629 -28.74 -0.13 -21.35
CA LEU A 629 -27.75 0.51 -22.22
C LEU A 629 -26.63 1.22 -21.44
N THR A 630 -26.99 1.87 -20.35
CA THR A 630 -26.12 2.80 -19.64
C THR A 630 -25.50 2.15 -18.41
N ARG A 631 -24.26 2.52 -18.11
CA ARG A 631 -23.70 2.34 -16.77
C ARG A 631 -24.21 3.48 -15.88
N THR A 632 -24.86 3.15 -14.77
CA THR A 632 -25.33 4.08 -13.73
C THR A 632 -24.26 4.34 -12.69
#